data_AF-A0A927T5E1-F1
#
_entry.id   AF-A0A927T5E1-F1
#
_cell.length_a   1.000
_cell.length_b   1.000
_cell.length_c   1.000
_cell.angle_alpha   90.00
_cell.angle_beta   90.00
_cell.angle_gamma   90.00
#
_symmetry.space_group_name_H-M   'P 1'
#
loop_
_entity.id
_entity.type
_entity.pdbx_description
1 polymer ?
#
loop_
_entity_poly.entity_id
_entity_poly.type
_entity_poly.pdbx_seq_one_letter_code
_entity_poly.pdbx_strand_id
1 'polypeptide(L)'
;MNFSVFFFVIIIAVFLMGISFIASTSSKDQKQVLTDAVNKDIIHCYAVEGYYPPSLAYIEDHYGLTYDKSRYLVDYVPVGDNIMPSVTIVEIHGK
;
A
#
# COMPACT_ATOMS: atom_id res chain seq x y z
N MET A 1 1.96 13.66 47.80
CA MET A 1 2.12 12.93 46.52
C MET A 1 0.84 13.17 45.73
N ASN A 2 0.90 14.01 44.71
CA ASN A 2 -0.25 14.78 44.26
C ASN A 2 -1.09 13.97 43.27
N PHE A 3 -2.39 13.80 43.55
CA PHE A 3 -3.36 13.03 42.76
C PHE A 3 -3.35 13.39 41.26
N SER A 4 -3.07 14.65 40.93
CA SER A 4 -2.90 15.14 39.55
C SER A 4 -1.75 14.48 38.79
N VAL A 5 -0.64 14.14 39.47
CA VAL A 5 0.51 13.49 38.82
C VAL A 5 0.13 12.06 38.40
N PHE A 6 -0.64 11.35 39.22
CA PHE A 6 -1.10 10.01 38.91
C PHE A 6 -2.04 9.99 37.69
N PHE A 7 -2.99 10.94 37.65
CA PHE A 7 -3.89 11.09 36.50
C PHE A 7 -3.13 11.40 35.20
N PHE A 8 -2.13 12.27 35.27
CA PHE A 8 -1.31 12.62 34.11
C PHE A 8 -0.52 11.41 33.57
N VAL A 9 0.06 10.61 34.47
CA VAL A 9 0.77 9.37 34.10
C VAL A 9 -0.17 8.35 33.46
N ILE A 10 -1.40 8.21 33.97
CA ILE A 10 -2.42 7.32 33.36
C ILE A 10 -2.76 7.77 31.95
N ILE A 11 -3.00 9.07 31.74
CA ILE A 11 -3.31 9.61 30.41
C ILE A 11 -2.17 9.31 29.44
N ILE A 12 -0.92 9.56 29.84
CA ILE A 12 0.26 9.23 29.02
C ILE A 12 0.32 7.73 28.71
N ALA A 13 0.10 6.86 29.70
CA ALA A 13 0.11 5.42 29.49
C ALA A 13 -0.95 4.97 28.47
N VAL A 14 -2.16 5.54 28.53
CA VAL A 14 -3.24 5.26 27.55
C VAL A 14 -2.84 5.76 26.15
N PHE A 15 -2.24 6.94 26.03
CA PHE A 15 -1.75 7.45 24.75
C PHE A 15 -0.64 6.57 24.15
N LEU A 16 0.33 6.13 24.96
CA LEU A 16 1.42 5.25 24.52
C LEU A 16 0.89 3.88 24.07
N MET A 17 -0.11 3.32 24.76
CA MET A 17 -0.79 2.09 24.34
C MET A 17 -1.55 2.30 23.02
N GLY A 18 -2.25 3.43 22.86
CA GLY A 18 -2.99 3.76 21.64
C GLY A 18 -2.09 3.88 20.40
N ILE A 19 -0.93 4.53 20.53
CA ILE A 19 0.04 4.68 19.43
C ILE A 19 0.59 3.31 19.00
N SER A 20 0.87 2.43 19.96
CA SER A 20 1.41 1.09 19.70
C SER A 20 0.41 0.20 18.94
N PHE A 21 -0.89 0.41 19.16
CA PHE A 21 -1.97 -0.30 18.46
C PHE A 21 -2.15 0.19 17.01
N ILE A 22 -1.93 1.47 16.74
CA ILE A 22 -2.02 2.03 15.38
C ILE A 22 -0.85 1.54 14.51
N ALA A 23 0.34 1.38 15.09
CA ALA A 23 1.53 0.94 14.37
C ALA A 23 1.41 -0.49 13.78
N SER A 24 0.66 -1.39 14.41
CA SER A 24 0.50 -2.77 13.92
C SER A 24 -0.53 -2.93 12.79
N THR A 25 -1.39 -1.93 12.55
CA THR A 25 -2.34 -1.91 11.42
C THR A 25 -1.70 -1.46 10.10
N SER A 26 -0.58 -0.73 10.16
CA SER A 26 0.08 -0.14 8.98
C SER A 26 0.49 -1.16 7.90
N SER A 27 0.82 -2.41 8.26
CA SER A 27 1.23 -3.42 7.26
C SER A 27 0.11 -3.85 6.32
N LYS A 28 -1.12 -4.00 6.85
CA LYS A 28 -2.29 -4.31 6.01
C LYS A 28 -2.65 -3.11 5.13
N ASP A 29 -2.49 -1.91 5.68
CA ASP A 29 -2.71 -0.67 4.94
C ASP A 29 -1.74 -0.52 3.77
N GLN A 30 -0.45 -0.86 3.93
CA GLN A 30 0.54 -0.68 2.86
C GLN A 30 0.28 -1.56 1.63
N LYS A 31 -0.08 -2.84 1.84
CA LYS A 31 -0.46 -3.73 0.73
C LYS A 31 -1.70 -3.19 0.00
N GLN A 32 -2.69 -2.72 0.76
CA GLN A 32 -3.92 -2.16 0.20
C GLN A 32 -3.63 -0.89 -0.60
N VAL A 33 -2.82 0.03 -0.05
CA VAL A 33 -2.39 1.25 -0.74
C VAL A 33 -1.65 0.93 -2.04
N LEU A 34 -0.75 -0.05 -2.04
CA LEU A 34 -0.09 -0.49 -3.27
C LEU A 34 -1.09 -1.07 -4.29
N THR A 35 -2.05 -1.86 -3.82
CA THR A 35 -3.10 -2.44 -4.68
C THR A 35 -3.94 -1.36 -5.34
N ASP A 36 -4.35 -0.36 -4.56
CA ASP A 36 -5.16 0.75 -5.04
C ASP A 36 -4.37 1.64 -6.01
N ALA A 37 -3.07 1.89 -5.73
CA ALA A 37 -2.18 2.63 -6.63
C ALA A 37 -2.01 1.93 -7.98
N VAL A 38 -1.67 0.63 -7.99
CA VAL A 38 -1.52 -0.15 -9.23
C VAL A 38 -2.81 -0.14 -10.05
N ASN A 39 -3.96 -0.41 -9.41
CA ASN A 39 -5.25 -0.41 -10.08
C ASN A 39 -5.61 0.96 -10.67
N LYS A 40 -5.31 2.03 -9.92
CA LYS A 40 -5.53 3.40 -10.38
C LYS A 40 -4.69 3.69 -11.62
N ASP A 41 -3.42 3.32 -11.64
CA ASP A 41 -2.53 3.60 -12.77
C ASP A 41 -2.92 2.79 -14.01
N ILE A 42 -3.36 1.53 -13.84
CA ILE A 42 -3.91 0.70 -14.93
C ILE A 42 -5.11 1.37 -15.59
N ILE A 43 -6.07 1.82 -14.78
CA ILE A 43 -7.29 2.47 -15.27
C ILE A 43 -6.94 3.81 -15.92
N HIS A 44 -6.01 4.56 -15.31
CA HIS A 44 -5.57 5.84 -15.82
C HIS A 44 -4.88 5.71 -17.18
N CYS A 45 -4.01 4.71 -17.37
CA CYS A 45 -3.41 4.40 -18.66
C CYS A 45 -4.46 4.14 -19.74
N TYR A 46 -5.46 3.30 -19.45
CA TYR A 46 -6.53 3.04 -20.41
C TYR A 46 -7.36 4.31 -20.72
N ALA A 47 -7.64 5.13 -19.71
CA ALA A 47 -8.42 6.35 -19.88
C ALA A 47 -7.69 7.43 -20.72
N VAL A 48 -6.36 7.53 -20.58
CA VAL A 48 -5.54 8.57 -21.25
C VAL A 48 -5.03 8.09 -22.60
N GLU A 49 -4.57 6.85 -22.69
CA GLU A 49 -3.86 6.33 -23.86
C GLU A 49 -4.72 5.40 -24.73
N GLY A 50 -5.86 4.93 -24.21
CA GLY A 50 -6.78 4.05 -24.94
C GLY A 50 -6.40 2.57 -24.94
N TYR A 51 -5.38 2.17 -24.17
CA TYR A 51 -4.97 0.78 -23.98
C TYR A 51 -4.44 0.55 -22.55
N TYR A 52 -4.53 -0.69 -22.07
CA TYR A 52 -4.02 -1.08 -20.75
C TYR A 52 -2.49 -1.19 -20.77
N PRO A 53 -1.80 -0.97 -19.63
CA PRO A 53 -0.34 -0.99 -19.59
C PRO A 53 0.22 -2.36 -20.04
N PRO A 54 1.25 -2.38 -20.91
CA PRO A 54 1.78 -3.63 -21.44
C PRO A 54 2.63 -4.40 -20.41
N SER A 55 3.07 -3.73 -19.35
CA SER A 55 3.87 -4.36 -18.29
C SER A 55 3.82 -3.53 -17.00
N LEU A 56 4.22 -4.13 -15.88
CA LEU A 56 4.43 -3.40 -14.62
C LEU A 56 5.50 -2.30 -14.77
N ALA A 57 6.59 -2.57 -15.50
CA ALA A 57 7.66 -1.59 -15.73
C ALA A 57 7.15 -0.33 -16.44
N TYR A 58 6.20 -0.48 -17.37
CA TYR A 58 5.55 0.66 -18.00
C TYR A 58 4.89 1.59 -16.97
N ILE A 59 4.22 0.99 -15.97
CA ILE A 59 3.56 1.73 -14.89
C ILE A 59 4.59 2.40 -13.97
N GLU A 60 5.68 1.70 -13.63
CA GLU A 60 6.78 2.28 -12.83
C GLU A 60 7.42 3.50 -13.53
N ASP A 61 7.68 3.39 -14.84
CA ASP A 61 8.39 4.43 -15.60
C ASP A 61 7.50 5.61 -16.01
N HIS A 62 6.23 5.36 -16.40
CA HIS A 62 5.34 6.38 -16.98
C HIS A 62 4.36 6.98 -15.97
N TYR A 63 3.96 6.21 -14.96
CA TYR A 63 3.04 6.64 -13.91
C TYR A 63 3.71 6.82 -12.54
N GLY A 64 5.01 6.50 -12.43
CA GLY A 64 5.81 6.75 -11.23
C GLY A 64 5.48 5.82 -10.07
N LEU A 65 4.91 4.65 -10.35
CA LEU A 65 4.62 3.65 -9.34
C LEU A 65 5.93 3.22 -8.66
N THR A 66 6.00 3.41 -7.34
CA THR A 66 7.13 2.99 -6.52
C THR A 66 6.64 2.21 -5.31
N TYR A 67 7.35 1.14 -4.97
CA TYR A 67 7.02 0.28 -3.84
C TYR A 67 8.24 -0.48 -3.33
N ASP A 68 8.13 -1.02 -2.11
CA ASP A 68 9.20 -1.82 -1.52
C ASP A 68 9.28 -3.22 -2.17
N LYS A 69 10.16 -3.35 -3.17
CA LYS A 69 10.44 -4.60 -3.87
C LYS A 69 11.06 -5.69 -2.99
N SER A 70 11.60 -5.34 -1.83
CA SER A 70 12.13 -6.33 -0.87
C SER A 70 11.02 -6.99 -0.05
N ARG A 71 9.86 -6.32 0.05
CA ARG A 71 8.73 -6.74 0.88
C ARG A 71 7.52 -7.21 0.08
N TYR A 72 7.27 -6.64 -1.09
CA TYR A 72 6.16 -7.00 -1.95
C TYR A 72 6.63 -7.49 -3.32
N LEU A 73 6.02 -8.56 -3.80
CA LEU A 73 6.09 -9.01 -5.18
C LEU A 73 4.77 -8.64 -5.86
N VAL A 74 4.84 -7.89 -6.96
CA VAL A 74 3.70 -7.54 -7.79
C VAL A 74 3.75 -8.43 -9.03
N ASP A 75 2.92 -9.46 -9.05
CA ASP A 75 2.72 -10.30 -10.23
C ASP A 75 1.70 -9.61 -11.14
N TYR A 76 2.18 -9.20 -12.31
CA TYR A 76 1.41 -8.45 -13.30
C TYR A 76 1.33 -9.26 -14.59
N VAL A 77 0.11 -9.65 -14.97
CA VAL A 77 -0.14 -10.49 -16.15
C VAL A 77 -0.92 -9.68 -17.18
N PRO A 78 -0.25 -9.18 -18.24
CA PRO A 78 -0.93 -8.60 -19.38
C PRO A 78 -1.59 -9.70 -20.20
N VAL A 79 -2.85 -9.50 -20.59
CA VAL A 79 -3.61 -10.46 -21.42
C VAL A 79 -3.75 -9.96 -22.86
N GLY A 80 -3.76 -8.64 -23.04
CA GLY A 80 -3.78 -7.95 -24.32
C GLY A 80 -4.11 -6.48 -24.12
N ASP A 81 -3.87 -5.65 -25.13
CA ASP A 81 -3.90 -4.18 -24.99
C ASP A 81 -5.28 -3.62 -24.58
N ASN A 82 -6.37 -4.36 -24.85
CA ASN A 82 -7.74 -3.96 -24.51
C ASN A 82 -8.41 -4.86 -23.44
N ILE A 83 -7.65 -5.73 -22.77
CA ILE A 83 -8.16 -6.58 -21.69
C ILE A 83 -7.45 -6.17 -20.40
N MET A 84 -8.24 -5.88 -19.36
CA MET A 84 -7.69 -5.44 -18.08
C MET A 84 -6.68 -6.48 -17.56
N PRO A 85 -5.46 -6.07 -17.21
CA PRO A 85 -4.43 -6.97 -16.70
C PRO A 85 -4.85 -7.57 -15.36
N SER A 86 -4.41 -8.79 -15.09
CA SER A 86 -4.53 -9.38 -13.76
C SER A 86 -3.34 -8.96 -12.90
N VAL A 87 -3.62 -8.53 -11.67
CA VAL A 87 -2.58 -8.13 -10.71
C VAL A 87 -2.76 -8.88 -9.40
N THR A 88 -1.68 -9.51 -8.96
CA THR A 88 -1.61 -10.16 -7.64
C THR A 88 -0.43 -9.60 -6.87
N ILE A 89 -0.70 -9.08 -5.67
CA ILE A 89 0.35 -8.57 -4.78
C ILE A 89 0.55 -9.55 -3.64
N VAL A 90 1.78 -10.05 -3.50
CA VAL A 90 2.18 -11.00 -2.45
C VAL A 90 3.20 -10.33 -1.55
N GLU A 91 3.02 -10.46 -0.24
CA GLU A 91 4.03 -10.03 0.73
C GLU A 91 5.04 -11.18 0.89
N ILE A 92 6.30 -10.92 0.52
CA ILE A 92 7.38 -11.92 0.53
C ILE A 92 8.15 -11.92 1.85
N HIS A 93 8.08 -10.83 2.62
CA HIS A 93 8.64 -10.72 3.97
C HIS A 93 7.56 -10.19 4.94
N GLY A 94 6.59 -11.05 5.26
CA GLY A 94 5.58 -10.78 6.29
C GLY A 94 6.07 -11.27 7.64
N LYS A 95 6.06 -10.40 8.65
CA LYS A 95 6.29 -10.77 10.04
C LYS A 95 5.05 -11.43 10.64
#